data_AF-A0A432YDZ8-F1
#
_entry.id   AF-A0A432YDZ8-F1
#
_cell.length_a   1.000
_cell.length_b   1.000
_cell.length_c   1.000
_cell.angle_alpha   90.00
_cell.angle_beta   90.00
_cell.angle_gamma   90.00
#
_symmetry.space_group_name_H-M   'P 1'
#
loop_
_entity.id
_entity.type
_entity.pdbx_description
1 polymer ?
#
loop_
_entity_poly.entity_id
_entity_poly.type
_entity_poly.pdbx_seq_one_letter_code
_entity_poly.pdbx_strand_id
1 'polypeptide(L)'
;MIKKRDIQRSLQTLDRRYNAATLDIADTIYYSKLAVLEYCGWIEHCMDQIVERSIKGKLKTDKFKRKFQKEIVGRTYGFMYDKHFLPMVIRTVGIVEAERLERLLEADGSYQVLEAQLNQMKKYRDKAAHTWSDLSGAVFPAPSMLLGNLDAAYPIFTKLYSFACRI
;
A
#
# COMPACT_ATOMS: atom_id res chain seq x y z
N MET A 1 -1.89 -1.86 12.75
CA MET A 1 -1.54 -2.13 11.35
C MET A 1 -2.01 -3.52 11.00
N ILE A 2 -2.49 -3.76 9.78
CA ILE A 2 -2.78 -5.12 9.33
C ILE A 2 -1.54 -6.01 9.48
N LYS A 3 -1.77 -7.26 9.89
CA LYS A 3 -0.69 -8.22 10.11
C LYS A 3 -0.19 -8.74 8.76
N LYS A 4 1.13 -8.82 8.59
CA LYS A 4 1.79 -9.37 7.38
C LYS A 4 1.18 -10.70 6.95
N ARG A 5 0.94 -11.58 7.92
CA ARG A 5 0.39 -12.93 7.70
C ARG A 5 -0.96 -12.93 6.98
N ASP A 6 -1.77 -11.90 7.18
CA ASP A 6 -3.11 -11.82 6.61
C ASP A 6 -3.00 -11.46 5.12
N ILE A 7 -2.18 -10.46 4.78
CA ILE A 7 -1.82 -10.10 3.39
C ILE A 7 -1.16 -11.29 2.68
N GLN A 8 -0.17 -11.90 3.34
CA GLN A 8 0.56 -13.05 2.82
C GLN A 8 -0.37 -14.23 2.54
N ARG A 9 -1.35 -14.50 3.40
CA ARG A 9 -2.33 -15.57 3.19
C ARG A 9 -3.19 -15.31 1.95
N SER A 10 -3.66 -14.08 1.75
CA SER A 10 -4.41 -13.71 0.54
C SER A 10 -3.56 -13.93 -0.72
N LEU A 11 -2.33 -13.42 -0.74
CA LEU A 11 -1.42 -13.56 -1.88
C LEU A 11 -1.03 -15.02 -2.15
N GLN A 12 -0.76 -15.82 -1.10
CA GLN A 12 -0.47 -17.25 -1.25
C GLN A 12 -1.68 -18.03 -1.78
N THR A 13 -2.91 -17.62 -1.42
CA THR A 13 -4.12 -18.24 -1.96
C THR A 13 -4.25 -17.95 -3.46
N LEU A 14 -3.98 -16.71 -3.87
CA LEU A 14 -3.96 -16.32 -5.27
C LEU A 14 -2.84 -17.00 -6.05
N ASP A 15 -1.67 -17.17 -5.43
CA ASP A 15 -0.53 -17.89 -6.03
C ASP A 15 -0.87 -19.36 -6.31
N ARG A 16 -1.50 -20.06 -5.35
CA ARG A 16 -1.95 -21.44 -5.58
C ARG A 16 -2.96 -21.53 -6.72
N ARG A 17 -3.91 -20.59 -6.80
CA ARG A 17 -4.92 -20.56 -7.87
C ARG A 17 -4.30 -20.25 -9.23
N TYR A 18 -3.37 -19.29 -9.26
CA TYR A 18 -2.57 -18.96 -10.45
C TYR A 18 -1.83 -20.21 -10.97
N ASN A 19 -1.13 -20.93 -10.10
CA ASN A 19 -0.38 -22.13 -10.49
C ASN A 19 -1.29 -23.31 -10.92
N ALA A 20 -2.47 -23.43 -10.31
CA ALA A 20 -3.46 -24.45 -10.68
C ALA A 20 -4.15 -24.16 -12.02
N ALA A 21 -4.22 -22.89 -12.44
CA ALA A 21 -4.83 -22.45 -13.70
C ALA A 21 -3.89 -22.61 -14.92
N THR A 22 -2.84 -23.41 -14.82
CA THR A 22 -1.75 -23.49 -15.83
C THR A 22 -2.19 -23.88 -17.24
N LEU A 23 -3.37 -24.50 -17.39
CA LEU A 23 -3.95 -24.85 -18.70
C LEU A 23 -4.94 -23.80 -19.23
N ASP A 24 -5.33 -22.83 -18.41
CA ASP A 24 -6.24 -21.73 -18.77
C ASP A 24 -5.50 -20.38 -18.61
N ILE A 25 -5.12 -19.82 -19.77
CA ILE A 25 -4.40 -18.56 -19.85
C ILE A 25 -5.25 -17.40 -19.28
N ALA A 26 -6.57 -17.43 -19.48
CA ALA A 26 -7.44 -16.35 -19.00
C ALA A 26 -7.49 -16.33 -17.47
N ASP A 27 -7.69 -17.50 -16.84
CA ASP A 27 -7.69 -17.63 -15.38
C ASP A 27 -6.34 -17.23 -14.77
N THR A 28 -5.23 -17.62 -15.38
CA THR A 28 -3.88 -17.23 -14.99
C THR A 28 -3.72 -15.70 -14.96
N ILE A 29 -4.23 -15.02 -15.98
CA ILE A 29 -4.21 -13.55 -16.07
C ILE A 29 -5.14 -12.93 -15.02
N TYR A 30 -6.33 -13.49 -14.80
CA TYR A 30 -7.28 -13.01 -13.79
C TYR A 30 -6.70 -13.09 -12.38
N TYR A 31 -6.07 -14.20 -11.99
CA TYR A 31 -5.47 -14.33 -10.66
C TYR A 31 -4.30 -13.36 -10.46
N SER A 32 -3.48 -13.14 -11.49
CA SER A 32 -2.40 -12.14 -11.43
C SER A 32 -2.95 -10.72 -11.28
N LYS A 33 -3.96 -10.37 -12.08
CA LYS A 33 -4.65 -9.07 -12.01
C LYS A 33 -5.28 -8.84 -10.63
N LEU A 34 -5.96 -9.85 -10.09
CA LEU A 34 -6.56 -9.78 -8.76
C LEU A 34 -5.50 -9.62 -7.66
N ALA A 35 -4.38 -10.33 -7.76
CA ALA A 35 -3.29 -10.21 -6.79
C ALA A 35 -2.67 -8.80 -6.77
N VAL A 36 -2.52 -8.17 -7.94
CA VAL A 36 -2.07 -6.78 -8.03
C VAL A 36 -3.04 -5.84 -7.32
N LEU A 37 -4.34 -5.96 -7.58
CA LEU A 37 -5.37 -5.10 -6.97
C LEU A 37 -5.43 -5.28 -5.46
N GLU A 38 -5.42 -6.53 -4.99
CA GLU A 38 -5.40 -6.89 -3.57
C GLU A 38 -4.16 -6.29 -2.87
N TYR A 39 -2.97 -6.50 -3.43
CA TYR A 39 -1.73 -5.96 -2.83
C TYR A 39 -1.73 -4.43 -2.78
N CYS A 40 -2.19 -3.76 -3.85
CA CYS A 40 -2.31 -2.30 -3.86
C CYS A 40 -3.30 -1.78 -2.82
N GLY A 41 -4.45 -2.46 -2.66
CA GLY A 41 -5.42 -2.12 -1.60
C GLY A 41 -4.81 -2.25 -0.21
N TRP A 42 -3.96 -3.26 0.02
CA TRP A 42 -3.25 -3.40 1.29
C TRP A 42 -2.22 -2.30 1.54
N ILE A 43 -1.52 -1.84 0.50
CA ILE A 43 -0.60 -0.69 0.62
C ILE A 43 -1.38 0.55 1.05
N GLU A 44 -2.49 0.87 0.36
CA GLU A 44 -3.35 2.01 0.70
C GLU A 44 -3.83 1.91 2.15
N HIS A 45 -4.37 0.75 2.54
CA HIS A 45 -4.85 0.54 3.90
C HIS A 45 -3.75 0.64 4.96
N CYS A 46 -2.53 0.18 4.68
CA CYS A 46 -1.40 0.34 5.60
C CYS A 46 -1.06 1.82 5.80
N MET A 47 -1.01 2.61 4.73
CA MET A 47 -0.75 4.04 4.78
C MET A 47 -1.80 4.79 5.60
N ASP A 48 -3.09 4.50 5.37
CA ASP A 48 -4.19 5.07 6.14
C ASP A 48 -4.03 4.76 7.64
N GLN A 49 -3.74 3.50 7.98
CA GLN A 49 -3.56 3.09 9.38
C GLN A 49 -2.35 3.74 10.05
N ILE A 50 -1.28 4.04 9.31
CA ILE A 50 -0.11 4.77 9.83
C ILE A 50 -0.53 6.19 10.18
N VAL A 51 -1.22 6.88 9.28
CA VAL A 51 -1.71 8.25 9.50
C VAL A 51 -2.71 8.28 10.65
N GLU A 52 -3.69 7.37 10.67
CA GLU A 52 -4.65 7.23 11.77
C GLU A 52 -3.97 6.98 13.12
N ARG A 53 -2.90 6.19 13.13
CA ARG A 53 -2.18 5.88 14.36
C ARG A 53 -1.56 7.12 14.99
N SER A 54 -1.06 8.05 14.16
CA SER A 54 -0.39 9.27 14.59
C SER A 54 -1.28 10.26 15.36
N ILE A 55 -2.61 10.16 15.20
CA ILE A 55 -3.58 10.98 15.93
C ILE A 55 -4.40 10.21 16.96
N LYS A 56 -4.23 8.88 17.02
CA LYS A 56 -5.00 8.03 17.93
C LYS A 56 -4.78 8.49 19.38
N GLY A 57 -5.88 8.86 20.05
CA GLY A 57 -5.87 9.36 21.42
C GLY A 57 -5.59 10.86 21.56
N LYS A 58 -5.20 11.56 20.48
CA LYS A 58 -4.96 13.02 20.47
C LYS A 58 -6.24 13.80 20.17
N LEU A 59 -7.00 13.38 19.16
CA LEU A 59 -8.29 14.01 18.85
C LEU A 59 -9.35 13.57 19.87
N LYS A 60 -9.86 14.52 20.66
CA LYS A 60 -10.86 14.25 21.71
C LYS A 60 -12.29 14.33 21.20
N THR A 61 -12.61 15.30 20.35
CA THR A 61 -13.99 15.56 19.92
C THR A 61 -14.32 14.87 18.59
N ASP A 62 -15.57 14.41 18.48
CA ASP A 62 -16.00 13.66 17.29
C ASP A 62 -16.11 14.51 16.03
N LYS A 63 -16.31 15.83 16.18
CA LYS A 63 -16.26 16.78 15.05
C LYS A 63 -14.92 16.68 14.33
N PHE A 64 -13.80 16.76 15.06
CA PHE A 64 -12.47 16.70 14.45
C PHE A 64 -12.10 15.28 14.01
N LYS A 65 -12.53 14.23 14.72
CA LYS A 65 -12.36 12.84 14.25
C LYS A 65 -13.05 12.61 12.90
N ARG A 66 -14.31 13.07 12.76
CA ARG A 66 -15.05 12.98 11.50
C ARG A 66 -14.42 13.83 10.40
N LYS A 67 -13.92 15.03 10.74
CA LYS A 67 -13.22 15.90 9.79
C LYS A 67 -11.95 15.22 9.26
N PHE A 68 -11.13 14.65 10.14
CA PHE A 68 -9.95 13.88 9.78
C PHE A 68 -10.31 12.71 8.84
N GLN A 69 -11.29 11.89 9.23
CA GLN A 69 -11.70 10.72 8.45
C GLN A 69 -12.23 11.10 7.07
N LYS A 70 -13.08 12.14 6.97
CA LYS A 70 -13.69 12.54 5.70
C LYS A 70 -12.75 13.34 4.80
N GLU A 71 -11.91 14.20 5.35
CA GLU A 71 -11.16 15.19 4.57
C GLU A 71 -9.70 14.83 4.35
N ILE A 72 -9.11 13.95 5.17
CA ILE A 72 -7.71 13.52 5.05
C ILE A 72 -7.67 12.12 4.45
N VAL A 73 -8.19 11.12 5.18
CA VAL A 73 -8.16 9.72 4.73
C VAL A 73 -9.13 9.50 3.56
N GLY A 74 -10.42 9.80 3.75
CA GLY A 74 -11.48 9.52 2.76
C GLY A 74 -11.42 10.31 1.44
N ARG A 75 -10.51 11.28 1.31
CA ARG A 75 -10.26 12.02 0.05
C ARG A 75 -9.02 11.56 -0.70
N THR A 76 -8.24 10.65 -0.11
CA THR A 76 -6.99 10.20 -0.69
C THR A 76 -7.23 8.87 -1.40
N TYR A 77 -7.16 8.90 -2.73
CA TYR A 77 -7.36 7.72 -3.58
C TYR A 77 -6.04 7.35 -4.26
N GLY A 78 -5.26 6.48 -3.63
CA GLY A 78 -3.96 6.07 -4.11
C GLY A 78 -2.92 5.93 -3.01
N PHE A 79 -1.74 5.44 -3.41
CA PHE A 79 -0.67 5.08 -2.47
C PHE A 79 0.70 5.65 -2.87
N MET A 80 0.77 6.56 -3.83
CA MET A 80 2.06 7.20 -4.17
C MET A 80 2.55 8.03 -2.98
N TYR A 81 3.83 7.91 -2.65
CA TYR A 81 4.40 8.55 -1.47
C TYR A 81 4.18 10.07 -1.46
N ASP A 82 4.70 10.80 -2.45
CA ASP A 82 4.60 12.28 -2.47
C ASP A 82 3.20 12.82 -2.78
N LYS A 83 2.39 12.06 -3.51
CA LYS A 83 1.07 12.53 -3.96
C LYS A 83 -0.05 12.21 -2.97
N HIS A 84 0.11 11.18 -2.15
CA HIS A 84 -0.95 10.67 -1.27
C HIS A 84 -0.47 10.59 0.18
N PHE A 85 0.58 9.83 0.45
CA PHE A 85 0.99 9.54 1.82
C PHE A 85 1.58 10.77 2.54
N LEU A 86 2.61 11.40 1.98
CA LEU A 86 3.28 12.56 2.58
C LEU A 86 2.30 13.72 2.83
N PRO A 87 1.39 14.10 1.89
CA PRO A 87 0.36 15.08 2.16
C PRO A 87 -0.56 14.72 3.34
N MET A 88 -0.93 13.44 3.48
CA MET A 88 -1.70 13.00 4.66
C MET A 88 -0.90 13.15 5.95
N VAL A 89 0.38 12.77 5.96
CA VAL A 89 1.27 12.93 7.12
C VAL A 89 1.39 14.42 7.50
N ILE A 90 1.74 15.30 6.56
CA ILE A 90 1.89 16.74 6.81
C ILE A 90 0.60 17.34 7.39
N ARG A 91 -0.56 17.01 6.81
CA ARG A 91 -1.87 17.50 7.30
C ARG A 91 -2.24 17.00 8.69
N THR A 92 -1.60 15.92 9.14
CA THR A 92 -1.95 15.22 10.37
C THR A 92 -1.00 15.54 11.52
N VAL A 93 0.31 15.59 11.26
CA VAL A 93 1.35 15.78 12.29
C VAL A 93 2.20 17.03 12.07
N GLY A 94 1.99 17.74 10.96
CA GLY A 94 2.75 18.94 10.59
C GLY A 94 4.03 18.63 9.80
N ILE A 95 4.57 19.67 9.17
CA ILE A 95 5.72 19.55 8.25
C ILE A 95 7.02 19.14 8.96
N VAL A 96 7.21 19.55 10.22
CA VAL A 96 8.42 19.22 11.00
C VAL A 96 8.53 17.73 11.28
N GLU A 97 7.43 17.10 11.75
CA GLU A 97 7.44 15.65 11.97
C GLU A 97 7.46 14.86 10.67
N ALA A 98 6.88 15.40 9.59
CA ALA A 98 6.98 14.81 8.26
C ALA A 98 8.43 14.79 7.74
N GLU A 99 9.17 15.90 7.88
CA GLU A 99 10.58 15.96 7.53
C GLU A 99 11.41 14.96 8.35
N ARG A 100 11.14 14.87 9.65
CA ARG A 100 11.84 13.90 10.53
C ARG A 100 11.57 12.45 10.13
N LEU A 101 10.32 12.14 9.74
CA LEU A 101 9.95 10.83 9.21
C LEU A 101 10.73 10.52 7.93
N GLU A 102 10.82 11.47 7.00
CA GLU A 102 11.51 11.27 5.73
C GLU A 102 13.01 11.07 5.92
N ARG A 103 13.66 11.92 6.71
CA ARG A 103 15.08 11.76 7.07
C ARG A 103 15.38 10.41 7.71
N LEU A 104 14.46 9.87 8.51
CA LEU A 104 14.57 8.53 9.09
C LEU A 104 14.60 7.44 8.01
N LEU A 105 13.79 7.58 6.96
CA LEU A 105 13.73 6.62 5.84
C LEU A 105 14.92 6.78 4.90
N GLU A 106 15.38 8.00 4.65
CA GLU A 106 16.54 8.28 3.82
C GLU A 106 17.83 7.74 4.44
N ALA A 107 17.97 7.84 5.77
CA ALA A 107 19.17 7.42 6.50
C ALA A 107 19.55 5.95 6.30
N ASP A 108 18.61 5.08 5.96
CA ASP A 108 18.88 3.66 5.68
C ASP A 108 18.38 3.19 4.30
N GLY A 109 18.09 4.12 3.40
CA GLY A 109 17.66 3.81 2.04
C GLY A 109 16.22 3.30 1.91
N SER A 110 15.47 3.21 3.01
CA SER A 110 14.06 2.76 2.98
C SER A 110 13.18 3.65 2.12
N TYR A 111 13.49 4.95 2.03
CA TYR A 111 12.72 5.88 1.18
C TYR A 111 12.75 5.43 -0.28
N GLN A 112 13.94 5.21 -0.83
CA GLN A 112 14.16 4.83 -2.23
C GLN A 112 13.56 3.46 -2.54
N VAL A 113 13.70 2.50 -1.62
CA VAL A 113 13.09 1.17 -1.76
C VAL A 113 11.56 1.29 -1.80
N LEU A 114 10.98 2.05 -0.88
CA LEU A 114 9.54 2.24 -0.82
C LEU A 114 9.03 2.97 -2.06
N GLU A 115 9.66 4.07 -2.45
CA GLU A 115 9.28 4.87 -3.60
C GLU A 115 9.32 4.04 -4.90
N ALA A 116 10.38 3.27 -5.11
CA ALA A 116 10.50 2.36 -6.26
C ALA A 116 9.37 1.32 -6.30
N GLN A 117 9.05 0.72 -5.16
CA GLN A 117 7.96 -0.25 -5.01
C GLN A 117 6.60 0.39 -5.33
N LEU A 118 6.30 1.56 -4.78
CA LEU A 118 5.03 2.26 -5.03
C LEU A 118 4.90 2.68 -6.49
N ASN A 119 5.96 3.20 -7.09
CA ASN A 119 5.99 3.57 -8.52
C ASN A 119 5.74 2.35 -9.43
N GLN A 120 6.35 1.21 -9.12
CA GLN A 120 6.13 -0.03 -9.86
C GLN A 120 4.69 -0.51 -9.70
N MET A 121 4.19 -0.57 -8.46
CA MET A 121 2.83 -1.05 -8.19
C MET A 121 1.74 -0.16 -8.79
N LYS A 122 1.98 1.17 -8.88
CA LYS A 122 1.07 2.08 -9.58
C LYS A 122 0.90 1.69 -11.05
N LYS A 123 2.01 1.41 -11.75
CA LYS A 123 1.99 0.97 -13.15
C LYS A 123 1.21 -0.33 -13.31
N TYR A 124 1.42 -1.30 -12.41
CA TYR A 124 0.69 -2.57 -12.45
C TYR A 124 -0.80 -2.38 -12.16
N ARG A 125 -1.17 -1.57 -11.16
CA ARG A 125 -2.57 -1.27 -10.85
C ARG A 125 -3.28 -0.58 -11.99
N ASP A 126 -2.66 0.42 -12.60
CA ASP A 126 -3.27 1.17 -13.70
C ASP A 126 -3.54 0.23 -14.87
N LYS A 127 -2.56 -0.60 -15.23
CA LYS A 127 -2.74 -1.64 -16.24
C LYS A 127 -3.88 -2.59 -15.85
N ALA A 128 -3.89 -3.08 -14.63
CA ALA A 128 -4.91 -4.01 -14.12
C ALA A 128 -6.32 -3.41 -14.21
N ALA A 129 -6.47 -2.15 -13.80
CA ALA A 129 -7.75 -1.45 -13.79
C ALA A 129 -8.24 -1.09 -15.19
N HIS A 130 -7.34 -0.85 -16.15
CA HIS A 130 -7.70 -0.38 -17.50
C HIS A 130 -7.72 -1.47 -18.59
N THR A 131 -7.39 -2.72 -18.26
CA THR A 131 -7.57 -3.87 -19.17
C THR A 131 -8.94 -4.51 -18.93
N TRP A 132 -9.89 -4.32 -19.85
CA TRP A 132 -11.30 -4.73 -19.67
C TRP A 132 -11.73 -5.98 -20.43
N SER A 133 -11.29 -6.16 -21.68
CA SER A 133 -11.88 -7.15 -22.60
C SER A 133 -10.86 -7.88 -23.47
N ASP A 134 -9.67 -7.33 -23.67
CA ASP A 134 -8.58 -8.00 -24.37
C ASP A 134 -7.46 -8.36 -23.40
N LEU A 135 -7.41 -9.63 -23.01
CA LEU A 135 -6.34 -10.18 -22.19
C LEU A 135 -5.15 -10.63 -23.05
N SER A 136 -5.26 -10.58 -24.38
CA SER A 136 -4.17 -10.97 -25.27
C SER A 136 -2.98 -10.02 -25.06
N GLY A 137 -1.84 -10.58 -24.64
CA GLY A 137 -0.64 -9.81 -24.31
C GLY A 137 -0.65 -9.08 -22.93
N ALA A 138 -1.71 -9.22 -22.13
CA ALA A 138 -1.78 -8.61 -20.80
C ALA A 138 -0.92 -9.38 -19.78
N VAL A 139 0.37 -9.02 -19.71
CA VAL A 139 1.28 -9.58 -18.69
C VAL A 139 1.16 -8.78 -17.38
N PHE A 140 0.79 -9.46 -16.31
CA PHE A 140 0.82 -8.99 -14.92
C PHE A 140 1.86 -9.79 -14.13
N PRO A 141 2.43 -9.24 -13.04
CA PRO A 141 3.34 -10.00 -12.20
C PRO A 141 2.60 -11.19 -11.58
N ALA A 142 3.29 -12.33 -11.52
CA ALA A 142 2.78 -13.50 -10.81
C ALA A 142 2.59 -13.17 -9.31
N PRO A 143 1.60 -13.78 -8.63
CA PRO A 143 1.39 -13.52 -7.20
C PRO A 143 2.62 -13.77 -6.32
N SER A 144 3.46 -14.75 -6.70
CA SER A 144 4.77 -15.01 -6.06
C SER A 144 5.72 -13.80 -6.06
N MET A 145 5.73 -12.98 -7.11
CA MET A 145 6.51 -11.74 -7.14
C MET A 145 5.99 -10.72 -6.11
N LEU A 146 4.67 -10.65 -5.93
CA LEU A 146 4.05 -9.74 -4.97
C LEU A 146 4.33 -10.16 -3.53
N LEU A 147 4.55 -11.45 -3.26
CA LEU A 147 5.06 -11.92 -1.97
C LEU A 147 6.46 -11.37 -1.69
N GLY A 148 7.36 -11.37 -2.68
CA GLY A 148 8.67 -10.74 -2.56
C GLY A 148 8.59 -9.23 -2.31
N ASN A 149 7.68 -8.55 -3.01
CA ASN A 149 7.42 -7.12 -2.78
C ASN A 149 6.88 -6.86 -1.36
N LEU A 150 5.99 -7.71 -0.85
CA LEU A 150 5.51 -7.65 0.52
C LEU A 150 6.65 -7.81 1.53
N ASP A 151 7.57 -8.75 1.29
CA ASP A 151 8.73 -8.96 2.16
C ASP A 151 9.66 -7.75 2.22
N ALA A 152 9.84 -7.04 1.11
CA ALA A 152 10.63 -5.81 1.03
C ALA A 152 9.92 -4.61 1.69
N ALA A 153 8.62 -4.42 1.43
CA ALA A 153 7.90 -3.22 1.84
C ALA A 153 7.39 -3.27 3.29
N TYR A 154 7.00 -4.45 3.80
CA TYR A 154 6.39 -4.57 5.12
C TYR A 154 7.27 -4.10 6.30
N PRO A 155 8.59 -4.36 6.31
CA PRO A 155 9.49 -3.80 7.33
C PRO A 155 9.47 -2.27 7.34
N ILE A 156 9.36 -1.64 6.17
CA ILE A 156 9.30 -0.18 6.03
C ILE A 156 7.97 0.35 6.60
N PHE A 157 6.84 -0.28 6.26
CA PHE A 157 5.54 0.07 6.86
C PHE A 157 5.52 -0.10 8.39
N THR A 158 6.19 -1.13 8.91
CA THR A 158 6.32 -1.35 10.36
C THR A 158 7.12 -0.23 11.02
N LYS A 159 8.21 0.23 10.38
CA LYS A 159 9.02 1.36 10.84
C LYS A 159 8.19 2.66 10.85
N LEU A 160 7.49 2.95 9.76
CA LEU A 160 6.57 4.09 9.64
C LEU A 160 5.50 4.05 10.74
N TYR A 161 4.87 2.90 10.96
CA TYR A 161 3.85 2.71 12.00
C TYR A 161 4.43 2.92 13.41
N SER A 162 5.66 2.45 13.65
CA SER A 162 6.36 2.63 14.91
C SER A 162 6.69 4.10 15.17
N PHE A 163 7.12 4.85 14.15
CA PHE A 163 7.29 6.29 14.23
C PHE A 163 5.98 6.99 14.58
N ALA A 164 4.88 6.63 13.90
CA ALA A 164 3.54 7.16 14.17
C ALA A 164 3.03 6.87 15.59
N CYS A 165 3.59 5.88 16.30
CA CYS A 165 3.26 5.61 17.70
C CYS A 165 4.01 6.50 18.70
N ARG A 166 5.11 7.14 18.28
CA ARG A 166 6.03 7.92 19.14
C ARG A 166 5.80 9.41 19.08
N ILE A 167 5.22 9.89 17.97
CA ILE A 167 4.75 11.26 17.82
C ILE A 167 3.43 11.45 18.54
#